data_AF-K2MWH2-F1
#
_entry.id   AF-K2MWH2-F1
#
_cell.length_a   1.000
_cell.length_b   1.000
_cell.length_c   1.000
_cell.angle_alpha   90.00
_cell.angle_beta   90.00
_cell.angle_gamma   90.00
#
_symmetry.space_group_name_H-M   'P 1'
#
loop_
_entity.id
_entity.type
_entity.pdbx_description
1 polymer ?
#
loop_
_entity_poly.entity_id
_entity_poly.type
_entity_poly.pdbx_seq_one_letter_code
_entity_poly.pdbx_strand_id
1 'polypeptide(L)'
;MDEYLGVNATVKKNDGGAKATSATVTGLPYGVKFQGAWAEWPVGQQGENQLYHFANYNFTLVATVSIHNVPQEVPPIPLMGVKMNDTANTVHLGLSYKGGGKWILLCNGTKANGEHSSTLHSEADKAQYHVAIVLQNRTHGSAYVDGQRVEDAKCE
;
A
#
# COMPACT_ATOMS: atom_id res chain seq x y z
N MET A 1 15.36 3.46 -7.00
CA MET A 1 16.44 2.46 -7.17
C MET A 1 16.34 1.53 -5.98
N ASP A 2 16.44 0.23 -6.21
CA ASP A 2 16.57 -0.76 -5.15
C ASP A 2 17.98 -0.66 -4.56
N GLU A 3 18.06 -0.38 -3.27
CA GLU A 3 19.32 -0.26 -2.53
C GLU A 3 20.08 -1.59 -2.47
N TYR A 4 19.36 -2.72 -2.58
CA TYR A 4 19.96 -4.06 -2.60
C TYR A 4 20.29 -4.55 -4.02
N LEU A 5 20.18 -3.67 -5.03
CA LEU A 5 20.49 -3.98 -6.43
C LEU A 5 19.68 -5.15 -7.02
N GLY A 6 18.53 -5.46 -6.45
CA GLY A 6 17.62 -6.48 -6.93
C GLY A 6 16.72 -5.92 -8.04
N VAL A 7 15.47 -5.64 -7.70
CA VAL A 7 14.44 -5.28 -8.68
C VAL A 7 14.02 -3.84 -8.42
N ASN A 8 14.00 -2.99 -9.44
CA ASN A 8 13.53 -1.62 -9.27
C ASN A 8 11.99 -1.54 -9.33
N ALA A 9 11.41 -0.70 -8.47
CA ALA A 9 10.03 -0.26 -8.64
C ALA A 9 9.90 0.72 -9.81
N THR A 10 8.78 0.65 -10.53
CA THR A 10 8.44 1.55 -11.64
C THR A 10 7.38 2.54 -11.20
N VAL A 11 7.62 3.84 -11.40
CA VAL A 11 6.61 4.87 -11.16
C VAL A 11 5.65 4.93 -12.33
N LYS A 12 4.35 4.93 -12.03
CA LYS A 12 3.25 5.05 -12.98
C LYS A 12 2.51 6.37 -12.75
N LYS A 13 1.97 6.94 -13.82
CA LYS A 13 1.16 8.15 -13.79
C LYS A 13 -0.22 7.84 -14.34
N ASN A 14 -1.24 8.53 -13.82
CA ASN A 14 -2.58 8.44 -14.36
C ASN A 14 -2.72 9.36 -15.59
N ASP A 15 -2.56 8.81 -16.80
CA ASP A 15 -2.61 9.59 -18.04
C ASP A 15 -4.04 10.05 -18.43
N GLY A 16 -5.08 9.67 -17.67
CA GLY A 16 -6.49 9.99 -17.95
C GLY A 16 -7.15 10.99 -17.00
N GLY A 17 -6.42 11.58 -16.04
CA GLY A 17 -7.00 12.46 -15.02
C GLY A 17 -6.95 13.96 -15.36
N ALA A 18 -7.98 14.73 -14.99
CA ALA A 18 -8.02 16.19 -15.13
C ALA A 18 -7.03 16.95 -14.22
N LYS A 19 -6.42 16.28 -13.23
CA LYS A 19 -5.44 16.85 -12.30
C LYS A 19 -4.02 16.46 -12.71
N ALA A 20 -3.07 17.39 -12.54
CA ALA A 20 -1.66 17.15 -12.83
C ALA A 20 -1.13 15.93 -12.05
N THR A 21 -0.58 14.96 -12.76
CA THR A 21 0.07 13.80 -12.16
C THR A 21 1.56 14.05 -11.98
N SER A 22 2.06 13.90 -10.75
CA SER A 22 3.46 14.10 -10.43
C SER A 22 3.99 13.03 -9.46
N ALA A 23 5.26 12.73 -9.63
CA ALA A 23 6.04 11.92 -8.70
C ALA A 23 7.37 12.65 -8.50
N THR A 24 7.53 13.26 -7.32
CA THR A 24 8.69 14.09 -7.02
C THR A 24 9.49 13.45 -5.92
N VAL A 25 10.80 13.29 -6.13
CA VAL A 25 11.70 12.79 -5.11
C VAL A 25 11.69 13.78 -3.93
N THR A 26 11.46 13.27 -2.72
CA THR A 26 11.62 14.06 -1.50
C THR A 26 13.08 14.08 -1.09
N GLY A 27 13.53 15.17 -0.46
CA GLY A 27 14.85 15.24 0.17
C GLY A 27 15.00 14.20 1.28
N LEU A 28 16.18 14.13 1.90
CA LEU A 28 16.48 13.17 2.96
C LEU A 28 15.43 13.20 4.10
N PRO A 29 14.90 12.05 4.55
CA PRO A 29 15.15 10.69 4.01
C PRO A 29 14.55 10.49 2.61
N TYR A 30 15.33 9.90 1.69
CA TYR A 30 14.94 9.73 0.29
C TYR A 30 13.59 9.02 0.18
N GLY A 31 12.66 9.62 -0.55
CA GLY A 31 11.32 9.11 -0.75
C GLY A 31 10.69 9.70 -2.00
N VAL A 32 9.40 9.44 -2.19
CA VAL A 32 8.65 9.96 -3.35
C VAL A 32 7.31 10.51 -2.87
N LYS A 33 7.03 11.75 -3.26
CA LYS A 33 5.70 12.36 -3.13
C LYS A 33 4.90 12.07 -4.40
N PHE A 34 3.75 11.42 -4.23
CA PHE A 34 2.84 11.10 -5.32
C PHE A 34 1.64 12.05 -5.35
N GLN A 35 1.27 12.49 -6.55
CA GLN A 35 0.01 13.18 -6.83
C GLN A 35 -0.59 12.56 -8.09
N GLY A 36 -1.68 11.79 -7.96
CA GLY A 36 -2.26 11.05 -9.09
C GLY A 36 -1.32 10.04 -9.76
N ALA A 37 -0.25 9.67 -9.07
CA ALA A 37 0.77 8.71 -9.50
C ALA A 37 0.94 7.63 -8.41
N TRP A 38 1.59 6.54 -8.76
CA TRP A 38 1.92 5.46 -7.83
C TRP A 38 3.22 4.76 -8.25
N ALA A 39 3.69 3.82 -7.44
CA ALA A 39 4.83 2.97 -7.77
C ALA A 39 4.41 1.50 -7.74
N GLU A 40 4.94 0.71 -8.67
CA GLU A 40 4.69 -0.71 -8.79
C GLU A 40 6.01 -1.47 -8.69
N TRP A 41 6.04 -2.49 -7.83
CA TRP A 41 7.17 -3.39 -7.71
C TRP A 41 6.80 -4.73 -8.35
N PRO A 42 7.42 -5.13 -9.48
CA PRO A 42 7.03 -6.38 -10.14
C PRO A 42 7.41 -7.60 -9.29
N VAL A 43 6.46 -8.53 -9.15
CA VAL A 43 6.67 -9.85 -8.50
C VAL A 43 6.62 -10.94 -9.57
N GLY A 44 5.41 -11.33 -10.02
CA GLY A 44 5.23 -12.34 -11.07
C GLY A 44 5.51 -11.82 -12.48
N GLN A 45 5.53 -10.49 -12.68
CA GLN A 45 5.80 -9.86 -13.98
C GLN A 45 7.29 -9.87 -14.37
N GLN A 46 8.17 -10.49 -13.58
CA GLN A 46 9.61 -10.59 -13.87
C GLN A 46 9.96 -11.65 -14.94
N GLY A 47 8.97 -12.41 -15.43
CA GLY A 47 9.17 -13.41 -16.48
C GLY A 47 9.70 -14.74 -15.92
N GLU A 48 10.75 -15.28 -16.52
CA GLU A 48 11.34 -16.58 -16.15
C GLU A 48 12.03 -16.54 -14.79
N ASN A 49 12.72 -15.44 -14.47
CA ASN A 49 13.43 -15.26 -13.20
C ASN A 49 12.62 -14.40 -12.23
N GLN A 50 11.79 -15.03 -11.40
CA GLN A 50 10.94 -14.34 -10.41
C GLN A 50 11.64 -14.26 -9.05
N LEU A 51 12.48 -13.24 -8.85
CA LEU A 51 13.25 -13.07 -7.61
C LEU A 51 12.35 -12.94 -6.37
N TYR A 52 11.15 -12.42 -6.54
CA TYR A 52 10.18 -12.23 -5.46
C TYR A 52 9.10 -13.32 -5.39
N HIS A 53 9.34 -14.49 -5.99
CA HIS A 53 8.39 -15.60 -5.94
C HIS A 53 8.02 -16.02 -4.50
N PHE A 54 8.89 -15.77 -3.52
CA PHE A 54 8.60 -16.01 -2.09
C PHE A 54 7.38 -15.23 -1.58
N ALA A 55 7.07 -14.07 -2.18
CA ALA A 55 5.95 -13.23 -1.77
C ALA A 55 4.58 -13.87 -2.03
N ASN A 56 4.52 -14.94 -2.83
CA ASN A 56 3.33 -15.77 -2.99
C ASN A 56 3.00 -16.60 -1.74
N TYR A 57 3.96 -16.74 -0.81
CA TYR A 57 3.83 -17.59 0.37
C TYR A 57 3.78 -16.80 1.66
N ASN A 58 4.81 -15.99 1.90
CA ASN A 58 4.93 -15.16 3.09
C ASN A 58 5.72 -13.90 2.72
N PHE A 59 5.25 -12.74 3.15
CA PHE A 59 6.02 -11.51 3.03
C PHE A 59 5.62 -10.50 4.10
N THR A 60 6.48 -9.51 4.27
CA THR A 60 6.19 -8.30 5.02
C THR A 60 6.62 -7.12 4.16
N LEU A 61 5.68 -6.21 3.90
CA LEU A 61 5.96 -4.96 3.21
C LEU A 61 5.76 -3.81 4.19
N VAL A 62 6.78 -2.97 4.34
CA VAL A 62 6.81 -1.87 5.31
C VAL A 62 7.07 -0.56 4.57
N ALA A 63 6.42 0.52 5.00
CA ALA A 63 6.68 1.85 4.50
C ALA A 63 6.46 2.92 5.58
N THR A 64 7.18 4.03 5.47
CA THR A 64 6.84 5.27 6.18
C THR A 64 6.06 6.17 5.22
N VAL A 65 4.88 6.60 5.62
CA VAL A 65 3.96 7.35 4.76
C VAL A 65 3.54 8.67 5.40
N SER A 66 3.38 9.69 4.54
CA SER A 66 2.85 11.00 4.92
C SER A 66 1.61 11.30 4.08
N ILE A 67 0.46 11.42 4.73
CA ILE A 67 -0.82 11.74 4.07
C ILE A 67 -0.99 13.25 4.15
N HIS A 68 -0.89 13.91 2.99
CA HIS A 68 -0.86 15.37 2.93
C HIS A 68 -2.25 16.01 2.92
N ASN A 69 -3.25 15.30 2.40
CA ASN A 69 -4.61 15.78 2.31
C ASN A 69 -5.56 14.74 2.93
N VAL A 70 -6.51 15.18 3.77
CA VAL A 70 -7.57 14.31 4.27
C VAL A 70 -8.47 13.88 3.11
N PRO A 71 -8.76 12.58 2.95
CA PRO A 71 -9.70 12.12 1.92
C PRO A 71 -11.07 12.74 2.17
N GLN A 72 -11.53 13.57 1.24
CA GLN A 72 -12.92 14.05 1.19
C GLN A 72 -13.84 13.03 0.52
N GLU A 73 -13.28 12.13 -0.29
CA GLU A 73 -14.03 11.20 -1.13
C GLU A 73 -14.27 9.84 -0.45
N VAL A 74 -15.43 9.26 -0.76
CA VAL A 74 -15.76 7.84 -0.62
C VAL A 74 -15.79 7.32 -2.06
N PRO A 75 -14.94 6.34 -2.45
CA PRO A 75 -14.47 5.17 -1.68
C PRO A 75 -13.12 5.32 -0.95
N PRO A 76 -12.73 4.36 -0.09
CA PRO A 76 -11.40 4.33 0.54
C PRO A 76 -10.25 4.43 -0.45
N ILE A 77 -9.19 5.15 -0.08
CA ILE A 77 -8.01 5.36 -0.92
C ILE A 77 -6.98 4.27 -0.62
N PRO A 78 -6.49 3.54 -1.64
CA PRO A 78 -5.42 2.56 -1.47
C PRO A 78 -4.11 3.27 -1.13
N LEU A 79 -3.41 2.75 -0.11
CA LEU A 79 -2.09 3.26 0.29
C LEU A 79 -0.97 2.34 -0.19
N MET A 80 -1.09 1.04 0.08
CA MET A 80 -0.12 0.02 -0.30
C MET A 80 -0.81 -1.34 -0.39
N GLY A 81 -0.29 -2.25 -1.21
CA GLY A 81 -0.88 -3.59 -1.33
C GLY A 81 -0.19 -4.43 -2.38
N VAL A 82 -0.64 -5.67 -2.47
CA VAL A 82 -0.23 -6.66 -3.46
C VAL A 82 -1.43 -6.99 -4.33
N LYS A 83 -1.22 -6.90 -5.65
CA LYS A 83 -2.20 -7.28 -6.65
C LYS A 83 -1.79 -8.59 -7.30
N MET A 84 -2.77 -9.47 -7.48
CA MET A 84 -2.62 -10.65 -8.31
C MET A 84 -2.48 -10.26 -9.77
N ASN A 85 -1.72 -11.06 -10.52
CA ASN A 85 -1.64 -10.97 -11.97
C ASN A 85 -2.76 -11.81 -12.62
N ASP A 86 -3.99 -11.64 -12.13
CA ASP A 86 -5.20 -12.26 -12.67
C ASP A 86 -5.95 -11.27 -13.58
N THR A 87 -6.97 -11.75 -14.29
CA THR A 87 -7.75 -10.92 -15.22
C THR A 87 -8.42 -9.72 -14.53
N ALA A 88 -8.72 -9.84 -13.23
CA ALA A 88 -9.36 -8.81 -12.43
C ALA A 88 -8.38 -7.85 -11.73
N ASN A 89 -7.07 -8.12 -11.78
CA ASN A 89 -6.04 -7.43 -10.98
C ASN A 89 -6.42 -7.33 -9.49
N THR A 90 -6.89 -8.45 -8.95
CA THR A 90 -7.47 -8.54 -7.61
C THR A 90 -6.43 -8.11 -6.57
N VAL A 91 -6.81 -7.22 -5.65
CA VAL A 91 -5.98 -6.88 -4.49
C VAL A 91 -6.02 -8.07 -3.52
N HIS A 92 -4.95 -8.86 -3.47
CA HIS A 92 -4.84 -10.00 -2.56
C HIS A 92 -4.82 -9.53 -1.10
N LEU A 93 -3.91 -8.60 -0.82
CA LEU A 93 -3.73 -7.99 0.49
C LEU A 93 -3.40 -6.51 0.30
N GLY A 94 -4.09 -5.62 1.03
CA GLY A 94 -3.84 -4.19 0.93
C GLY A 94 -4.19 -3.43 2.19
N LEU A 95 -3.62 -2.25 2.32
CA LEU A 95 -3.98 -1.27 3.32
C LEU A 95 -4.51 -0.03 2.61
N SER A 96 -5.71 0.37 3.01
CA SER A 96 -6.39 1.58 2.56
C SER A 96 -6.73 2.47 3.75
N TYR A 97 -7.03 3.73 3.46
CA TYR A 97 -7.52 4.67 4.46
C TYR A 97 -8.70 5.47 3.91
N LYS A 98 -9.55 5.97 4.80
CA LYS A 98 -10.65 6.87 4.43
C LYS A 98 -10.73 8.04 5.41
N GLY A 99 -11.52 9.05 5.06
CA GLY A 99 -11.80 10.19 5.92
C GLY A 99 -12.23 9.77 7.34
N GLY A 100 -11.88 10.60 8.33
CA GLY A 100 -12.22 10.35 9.72
C GLY A 100 -11.32 9.35 10.45
N GLY A 101 -10.06 9.17 10.06
CA GLY A 101 -9.10 8.41 10.88
C GLY A 101 -8.93 6.92 10.58
N LYS A 102 -9.70 6.40 9.63
CA LYS A 102 -9.96 4.96 9.58
C LYS A 102 -9.02 4.26 8.62
N TRP A 103 -8.31 3.26 9.14
CA TRP A 103 -7.53 2.31 8.38
C TRP A 103 -8.38 1.09 8.05
N ILE A 104 -8.17 0.55 6.85
CA ILE A 104 -8.96 -0.56 6.31
C ILE A 104 -8.00 -1.56 5.71
N LEU A 105 -8.01 -2.78 6.26
CA LEU A 105 -7.37 -3.93 5.63
C LEU A 105 -8.26 -4.43 4.48
N LEU A 106 -7.65 -4.65 3.33
CA LEU A 106 -8.26 -5.28 2.16
C LEU A 106 -7.73 -6.71 2.03
N CYS A 107 -8.63 -7.67 1.91
CA CYS A 107 -8.37 -9.06 1.54
C CYS A 107 -9.23 -9.41 0.32
N ASN A 108 -8.61 -9.92 -0.74
CA ASN A 108 -9.30 -10.35 -1.97
C ASN A 108 -10.25 -9.31 -2.57
N GLY A 109 -9.81 -8.05 -2.60
CA GLY A 109 -10.61 -6.92 -3.09
C GLY A 109 -11.74 -6.49 -2.17
N THR A 110 -11.96 -7.16 -1.03
CA THR A 110 -12.99 -6.82 -0.05
C THR A 110 -12.38 -6.29 1.24
N LYS A 111 -13.16 -5.53 2.01
CA LYS A 111 -12.72 -5.09 3.34
C LYS A 111 -12.73 -6.28 4.28
N ALA A 112 -11.64 -6.48 5.01
CA ALA A 112 -11.64 -7.39 6.15
C ALA A 112 -12.70 -6.93 7.17
N ASN A 113 -13.25 -7.88 7.93
CA ASN A 113 -14.21 -7.55 8.98
C ASN A 113 -13.54 -6.68 10.03
N GLY A 114 -14.06 -5.46 10.23
CA GLY A 114 -13.52 -4.50 11.18
C GLY A 114 -13.05 -3.21 10.52
N GLU A 115 -13.29 -2.09 11.19
CA GLU A 115 -12.67 -0.81 10.86
C GLU A 115 -11.88 -0.38 12.09
N HIS A 116 -10.56 -0.32 11.99
CA HIS A 116 -9.78 0.28 13.07
C HIS A 116 -9.83 1.79 12.95
N SER A 117 -10.50 2.44 13.90
CA SER A 117 -10.42 3.88 14.05
C SER A 117 -9.08 4.20 14.71
N SER A 118 -8.12 4.68 13.91
CA SER A 118 -7.02 5.45 14.50
C SER A 118 -7.44 6.92 14.51
N THR A 119 -6.84 7.73 15.37
CA THR A 119 -6.76 9.16 15.10
C THR A 119 -5.76 9.31 13.95
N LEU A 120 -6.20 9.24 12.68
CA LEU A 120 -5.41 9.94 11.65
C LEU A 120 -5.45 11.38 12.11
N HIS A 121 -4.34 11.88 12.64
CA HIS A 121 -4.28 13.28 13.05
C HIS A 121 -4.59 14.10 11.81
N SER A 122 -5.68 14.87 11.89
CA SER A 122 -6.12 15.78 10.85
C SER A 122 -5.00 16.79 10.63
N GLU A 123 -4.30 16.68 9.50
CA GLU A 123 -3.48 17.70 8.81
C GLU A 123 -2.52 18.62 9.62
N ALA A 124 -2.32 18.45 10.93
CA ALA A 124 -1.45 19.32 11.73
C ALA A 124 -0.42 18.57 12.59
N ASP A 125 -0.75 17.40 13.17
CA ASP A 125 0.05 16.88 14.30
C ASP A 125 0.80 15.55 14.06
N LYS A 126 0.53 14.79 12.97
CA LYS A 126 1.36 13.63 12.59
C LYS A 126 1.88 13.77 11.17
N ALA A 127 3.18 14.01 11.05
CA ALA A 127 3.85 14.08 9.76
C ALA A 127 3.97 12.71 9.08
N GLN A 128 4.02 11.61 9.85
CA GLN A 128 4.43 10.30 9.34
C GLN A 128 3.75 9.15 10.10
N TYR A 129 3.39 8.09 9.37
CA TYR A 129 2.93 6.80 9.90
C TYR A 129 3.87 5.69 9.43
N HIS A 130 4.18 4.75 10.32
CA HIS A 130 4.86 3.50 9.96
C HIS A 130 3.81 2.44 9.69
N VAL A 131 3.69 2.02 8.43
CA VAL A 131 2.69 1.04 8.03
C VAL A 131 3.35 -0.26 7.61
N ALA A 132 2.70 -1.37 7.92
CA ALA A 132 3.10 -2.67 7.41
C ALA A 132 1.89 -3.51 7.01
N ILE A 133 2.05 -4.33 5.98
CA ILE A 133 1.17 -5.46 5.68
C ILE A 133 1.99 -6.74 5.73
N VAL A 134 1.40 -7.78 6.29
CA VAL A 134 2.05 -9.08 6.48
C VAL A 134 1.14 -10.16 5.93
N LEU A 135 1.67 -11.00 5.05
CA LEU A 135 1.04 -12.23 4.61
C LEU A 135 1.75 -13.42 5.25
N GLN A 136 1.00 -14.27 5.93
CA GLN A 136 1.46 -15.50 6.57
C GLN A 136 0.66 -16.69 6.04
N ASN A 137 1.32 -17.83 5.88
CA ASN A 137 0.68 -19.09 5.48
C ASN A 137 -0.16 -18.95 4.20
N ARG A 138 0.30 -18.12 3.23
CA ARG A 138 -0.36 -17.77 1.95
C ARG A 138 -1.68 -17.02 2.05
N THR A 139 -2.40 -17.17 3.15
CA THR A 139 -3.81 -16.79 3.25
C THR A 139 -4.12 -15.94 4.47
N HIS A 140 -3.22 -15.74 5.42
CA HIS A 140 -3.49 -14.89 6.58
C HIS A 140 -2.83 -13.52 6.37
N GLY A 141 -3.65 -12.51 6.12
CA GLY A 141 -3.24 -11.13 5.99
C GLY A 141 -3.40 -10.36 7.29
N SER A 142 -2.45 -9.49 7.62
CA SER A 142 -2.59 -8.53 8.72
C SER A 142 -1.99 -7.18 8.35
N ALA A 143 -2.50 -6.11 8.97
CA ALA A 143 -1.98 -4.76 8.79
C ALA A 143 -1.60 -4.13 10.13
N TYR A 144 -0.58 -3.28 10.10
CA TYR A 144 -0.06 -2.58 11.26
C TYR A 144 0.12 -1.10 10.94
N VAL A 145 -0.19 -0.25 11.92
CA VAL A 145 0.06 1.20 11.89
C VAL A 145 0.77 1.56 13.19
N ASP A 146 1.96 2.15 13.08
CA ASP A 146 2.85 2.51 14.18
C ASP A 146 3.09 1.36 15.16
N GLY A 147 3.29 0.16 14.60
CA GLY A 147 3.52 -1.07 15.37
C GLY A 147 2.28 -1.68 16.01
N GLN A 148 1.12 -1.02 15.93
CA GLN A 148 -0.15 -1.56 16.43
C GLN A 148 -0.91 -2.29 15.32
N ARG A 149 -1.45 -3.48 15.64
CA ARG A 149 -2.25 -4.25 14.69
C ARG A 149 -3.58 -3.55 14.45
N VAL A 150 -3.85 -3.24 13.19
CA VAL A 150 -5.11 -2.65 12.70
C VAL A 150 -6.18 -3.73 12.65
N GLU A 151 -5.89 -4.80 11.91
CA GLU A 151 -6.81 -5.90 11.65
C GLU A 151 -6.02 -7.11 11.15
N ASP A 152 -6.61 -8.29 11.26
CA ASP A 152 -6.13 -9.49 10.58
C ASP A 152 -7.29 -10.31 10.02
N ALA A 153 -7.06 -10.96 8.88
CA ALA A 153 -8.09 -11.70 8.18
C ALA A 153 -7.49 -12.83 7.34
N LYS A 154 -8.34 -13.80 7.04
CA LYS A 154 -8.05 -14.85 6.05
C LYS A 154 -8.39 -14.32 4.65
N CYS A 155 -7.37 -13.99 3.87
CA CYS A 155 -7.44 -13.69 2.45
C CYS A 155 -7.22 -15.00 1.65
N GLU A 156 -8.28 -15.63 1.17
CA GLU A 156 -8.24 -16.87 0.37
C GLU A 156 -8.02 -16.68 -1.13
#